data_AF-J9FBR4-F1
#
_entry.id   AF-J9FBR4-F1
#
_cell.length_a   1.000
_cell.length_b   1.000
_cell.length_c   1.000
_cell.angle_alpha   90.00
_cell.angle_beta   90.00
_cell.angle_gamma   90.00
#
_symmetry.space_group_name_H-M   'P 1'
#
loop_
_entity.id
_entity.type
_entity.pdbx_description
1 polymer ?
#
loop_
_entity_poly.entity_id
_entity_poly.type
_entity_poly.pdbx_seq_one_letter_code
_entity_poly.pdbx_strand_id
1 'polypeptide(L)'
;IRPGDQTARYIDRVLLRLTLGGAVYLVFVCLVPEFLNLRFNVPFYFGGTSLLIVVVVTMDFMSQVQAYMMTHQYESLLRKTNFRGLGQSKR
;
A
#
# COMPACT_ATOMS: atom_id res chain seq x y z
N ILE A 1 11.03 0.59 -32.18
CA ILE A 1 10.45 1.33 -31.03
C ILE A 1 11.41 1.11 -29.88
N ARG A 2 12.20 2.11 -29.47
CA ARG A 2 13.03 1.97 -28.26
C ARG A 2 12.06 1.79 -27.08
N PRO A 3 12.03 0.62 -26.42
CA PRO A 3 11.18 0.44 -25.26
C PRO A 3 11.67 1.41 -24.19
N GLY A 4 10.76 2.23 -23.63
CA GLY A 4 11.14 3.29 -22.70
C GLY A 4 10.14 4.44 -22.72
N ASP A 5 10.29 5.38 -23.68
CA ASP A 5 9.54 6.64 -23.67
C ASP A 5 8.03 6.48 -23.81
N GLN A 6 7.56 5.61 -24.71
CA GLN A 6 6.11 5.43 -24.90
C GLN A 6 5.46 4.69 -23.72
N THR A 7 6.15 3.69 -23.14
CA THR A 7 5.65 2.97 -21.97
C THR A 7 5.64 3.85 -20.73
N ALA A 8 6.70 4.64 -20.52
CA ALA A 8 6.77 5.59 -19.41
C ALA A 8 5.63 6.62 -19.48
N ARG A 9 5.39 7.25 -20.64
CA ARG A 9 4.29 8.20 -20.81
C ARG A 9 2.91 7.60 -20.56
N TYR A 10 2.72 6.32 -20.89
CA TYR A 10 1.47 5.62 -20.62
C TYR A 10 1.28 5.37 -19.12
N ILE A 11 2.31 4.83 -18.44
CA ILE A 11 2.32 4.60 -17.00
C ILE A 11 2.06 5.91 -16.24
N ASP A 12 2.75 6.97 -16.62
CA ASP A 12 2.68 8.28 -15.97
C ASP A 12 1.27 8.89 -16.08
N ARG A 13 0.63 8.76 -17.25
CA ARG A 13 -0.76 9.20 -17.46
C ARG A 13 -1.76 8.41 -16.61
N VAL A 14 -1.51 7.12 -16.39
CA VAL A 14 -2.35 6.27 -15.54
C VAL A 14 -2.14 6.62 -14.06
N LEU A 15 -0.88 6.76 -13.62
CA LEU A 15 -0.56 7.19 -12.26
C LEU A 15 -1.21 8.53 -11.94
N LEU A 16 -1.08 9.54 -12.80
CA LEU A 16 -1.67 10.86 -12.57
C LEU A 16 -3.18 10.81 -12.33
N ARG A 17 -3.92 10.01 -13.09
CA ARG A 17 -5.37 9.85 -12.88
C ARG A 17 -5.69 9.14 -11.57
N LEU A 18 -4.92 8.11 -11.22
CA LEU A 18 -5.11 7.36 -9.98
C LEU A 18 -4.80 8.24 -8.76
N THR A 19 -3.67 8.96 -8.80
CA THR A 19 -3.25 9.88 -7.73
C THR A 19 -4.20 11.05 -7.57
N LEU A 20 -4.74 11.61 -8.67
CA LEU A 20 -5.77 12.65 -8.61
C LEU A 20 -7.03 12.16 -7.86
N GLY A 21 -7.50 10.95 -8.17
CA GLY A 21 -8.63 10.35 -7.43
C GLY A 21 -8.32 10.09 -5.96
N GLY A 22 -7.11 9.58 -5.67
CA GLY A 22 -6.64 9.34 -4.30
C GLY A 22 -6.53 10.62 -3.48
N ALA A 23 -6.01 11.70 -4.05
CA ALA A 23 -5.89 12.99 -3.37
C ALA A 23 -7.25 13.58 -2.99
N VAL A 24 -8.23 13.51 -3.90
CA VAL A 24 -9.61 13.95 -3.62
C VAL A 24 -10.22 13.14 -2.47
N TYR A 25 -10.01 11.82 -2.45
CA TYR A 25 -10.48 10.96 -1.38
C TYR A 25 -9.83 11.32 -0.03
N LEU A 26 -8.51 11.54 0.02
CA LEU A 26 -7.82 11.92 1.26
C LEU A 26 -8.30 13.26 1.81
N VAL A 27 -8.52 14.26 0.94
CA VAL A 27 -9.07 15.56 1.35
C VAL A 27 -10.48 15.39 1.91
N PHE A 28 -11.32 14.57 1.28
CA PHE A 28 -12.67 14.30 1.77
C PHE A 28 -12.65 13.65 3.16
N VAL A 29 -11.81 12.64 3.38
CA VAL A 29 -11.65 11.98 4.68
C VAL A 29 -11.13 12.95 5.76
N CYS A 30 -10.26 13.90 5.41
CA CYS A 30 -9.77 14.92 6.35
C CYS A 30 -10.84 15.98 6.71
N LEU A 31 -11.77 16.27 5.80
CA LEU A 31 -12.85 17.25 6.03
C LEU A 31 -13.94 16.73 6.99
N VAL A 32 -14.19 15.43 7.02
CA VAL A 32 -15.18 14.80 7.92
C VAL A 32 -14.97 15.13 9.41
N PRO A 33 -13.78 14.92 10.01
CA PRO A 33 -13.54 15.25 11.41
C PRO A 33 -13.58 16.76 11.68
N GLU A 34 -13.11 17.57 10.73
CA GLU A 34 -13.13 19.04 10.84
C GLU A 34 -14.57 19.56 10.90
N PHE A 35 -15.46 19.01 10.07
CA PHE A 35 -16.88 19.33 10.06
C PHE A 35 -17.61 18.87 11.34
N LEU A 36 -17.28 17.69 11.87
CA LEU A 36 -17.85 17.20 13.14
C LEU A 36 -17.42 18.07 14.33
N ASN A 37 -16.15 18.47 14.38
CA ASN A 37 -15.61 19.26 15.49
C ASN A 37 -16.25 20.65 15.58
N LEU A 38 -16.47 21.31 14.42
CA LEU A 38 -17.12 22.61 14.33
C LEU A 38 -18.58 22.60 14.85
N ARG A 39 -19.30 21.49 14.69
CA ARG A 39 -20.74 21.40 15.01
C ARG A 39 -21.04 20.84 16.40
N PHE A 40 -20.16 20.00 16.96
CA PHE A 40 -20.40 19.34 18.25
C PHE A 40 -19.66 19.95 19.46
N ASN A 41 -18.71 20.88 19.28
CA ASN A 41 -18.03 21.64 20.37
C ASN A 41 -17.47 20.79 21.53
N VAL A 42 -17.29 19.48 21.34
CA VAL A 42 -16.58 18.62 22.28
C VAL A 42 -15.15 18.53 21.76
N PRO A 43 -14.12 18.94 22.54
CA PRO A 43 -12.73 18.83 22.13
C PRO A 43 -12.39 17.35 22.04
N PHE A 44 -12.66 16.75 20.88
CA PHE A 44 -12.13 15.44 20.55
C PHE A 44 -10.62 15.60 20.55
N TYR A 45 -9.96 15.05 21.58
CA TYR A 45 -8.51 14.83 21.59
C TYR A 45 -8.03 14.06 20.34
N PHE A 46 -8.98 13.48 19.60
CA PHE A 46 -8.85 12.96 18.24
C PHE A 46 -9.10 14.03 17.15
N GLY A 47 -8.31 15.10 17.12
CA GLY A 47 -8.39 16.12 16.06
C GLY A 47 -8.01 15.57 14.67
N GLY A 48 -8.25 16.35 13.61
CA GLY A 48 -7.96 15.96 12.21
C GLY A 48 -6.56 15.40 11.96
N THR A 49 -5.55 15.91 12.69
CA THR A 49 -4.17 15.42 12.66
C THR A 49 -4.03 13.98 13.17
N SER A 50 -4.70 13.62 14.27
CA SER A 50 -4.65 12.27 14.82
C SER A 50 -5.34 11.25 13.91
N LEU A 51 -6.43 11.63 13.24
CA LEU A 51 -7.13 10.78 12.28
C LEU A 51 -6.22 10.50 11.07
N LEU A 52 -5.54 11.54 10.56
CA LEU A 52 -4.59 11.42 9.46
C LEU A 52 -3.42 10.48 9.84
N ILE A 53 -2.86 10.65 11.04
CA ILE A 53 -1.79 9.78 11.57
C ILE A 53 -2.28 8.32 11.66
N VAL A 54 -3.47 8.06 12.21
CA VAL A 54 -3.99 6.69 12.36
C VAL A 54 -4.19 6.01 11.01
N VAL A 55 -4.80 6.69 10.02
CA VAL A 55 -5.03 6.10 8.69
C VAL A 55 -3.71 5.82 7.96
N VAL A 56 -2.76 6.76 8.01
CA VAL A 56 -1.46 6.59 7.32
C VAL A 56 -0.64 5.48 7.98
N VAL A 57 -0.52 5.49 9.31
CA VAL A 57 0.26 4.48 10.04
C VAL A 57 -0.37 3.10 9.93
N THR A 58 -1.70 2.98 9.96
CA THR A 58 -2.36 1.66 9.80
C THR A 58 -2.16 1.08 8.40
N MET A 59 -2.24 1.92 7.36
CA MET A 59 -1.97 1.49 5.98
C MET A 59 -0.50 1.10 5.80
N ASP A 60 0.43 1.89 6.34
CA ASP A 60 1.87 1.61 6.30
C ASP A 60 2.21 0.32 7.06
N PHE A 61 1.65 0.15 8.26
CA PHE A 61 1.82 -1.06 9.07
C PHE A 61 1.32 -2.32 8.34
N MET A 62 0.13 -2.26 7.72
CA MET A 62 -0.39 -3.41 6.96
C MET A 62 0.49 -3.77 5.76
N SER A 63 1.01 -2.75 5.06
CA SER A 63 1.96 -2.97 3.95
C SER A 63 3.25 -3.65 4.43
N GLN A 64 3.82 -3.19 5.55
CA GLN A 64 5.00 -3.80 6.16
C GLN A 64 4.75 -5.24 6.61
N VAL A 65 3.61 -5.51 7.25
CA VAL A 65 3.22 -6.88 7.67
C VAL A 65 3.07 -7.81 6.46
N GLN A 66 2.44 -7.34 5.38
CA GLN A 66 2.32 -8.11 4.15
C GLN A 66 3.69 -8.39 3.51
N ALA A 67 4.60 -7.42 3.45
CA ALA A 67 5.95 -7.62 2.93
C ALA A 67 6.74 -8.66 3.74
N TYR A 68 6.60 -8.62 5.07
CA TYR A 68 7.19 -9.63 5.95
C TYR A 68 6.60 -11.02 5.69
N MET A 69 5.27 -11.15 5.59
CA MET A 69 4.59 -12.42 5.30
C MET A 69 4.94 -13.01 3.92
N MET A 70 5.01 -12.17 2.89
CA MET A 70 5.39 -12.59 1.53
C MET A 70 6.80 -13.19 1.51
N THR A 71 7.74 -12.62 2.26
CA THR A 71 9.12 -13.14 2.34
C THR A 71 9.16 -14.57 2.87
N HIS A 72 8.34 -14.90 3.87
CA HIS A 72 8.20 -16.27 4.39
C HIS A 72 7.60 -17.26 3.38
N GLN A 73 6.63 -16.80 2.57
CA GLN A 73 6.06 -17.63 1.49
C GLN A 73 7.05 -17.87 0.35
N TYR A 74 7.89 -16.88 0.01
CA TYR A 74 8.98 -17.05 -0.96
C TYR A 74 10.03 -18.07 -0.49
N GLU A 75 10.45 -18.05 0.78
CA GLU A 75 11.33 -19.08 1.34
C GLU A 75 10.70 -20.48 1.30
N SER A 76 9.41 -20.59 1.64
CA SER A 76 8.69 -21.86 1.61
C SER A 76 8.61 -22.45 0.19
N LEU A 77 8.37 -21.62 -0.83
CA LEU A 77 8.34 -22.03 -2.23
C LEU A 77 9.72 -22.42 -2.76
N LEU A 78 10.77 -21.62 -2.46
CA LEU A 78 12.16 -21.92 -2.85
C LEU A 78 12.70 -23.17 -2.15
N ARG A 79 12.36 -23.37 -0.87
CA ARG A 79 12.73 -24.57 -0.11
C ARG A 79 12.04 -25.82 -0.65
N LYS A 80 10.75 -25.73 -1.01
CA LYS A 80 10.00 -26.86 -1.60
C LYS A 80 10.55 -27.29 -2.97
N THR A 81 11.11 -26.38 -3.76
CA THR A 81 11.76 -26.72 -5.04
C THR A 81 13.12 -27.39 -4.89
N ASN A 82 13.90 -27.07 -3.84
CA ASN A 82 15.24 -27.64 -3.67
C ASN A 82 15.23 -29.13 -3.27
N PHE A 83 14.15 -29.63 -2.65
CA PHE A 83 14.04 -31.04 -2.25
C PHE A 83 13.64 -32.01 -3.38
N ARG A 84 13.37 -31.52 -4.61
CA ARG A 84 13.00 -32.39 -5.75
C ARG A 84 14.16 -32.74 -6.69
N GLY A 85 15.37 -32.26 -6.41
CA GLY A 85 16.57 -32.47 -7.25
C GLY A 85 17.56 -33.55 -6.78
N LEU A 86 17.34 -34.20 -5.63
CA LEU A 86 18.34 -35.10 -5.01
C LEU A 86 18.18 -36.59 -5.34
N GLY A 87 17.34 -36.96 -6.31
CA GLY A 87 17.19 -38.36 -6.68
C GLY A 87 17.01 -38.51 -8.17
N GLN A 88 18.11 -38.66 -8.91
CA GLN A 88 18.24 -39.42 -10.17
C GLN A 88 19.65 -39.19 -10.77
N SER A 89 20.66 -39.82 -10.18
CA SER A 89 21.94 -40.04 -10.86
C SER A 89 22.62 -41.30 -10.32
N LYS A 90 22.09 -42.46 -10.71
CA LYS A 90 22.87 -43.71 -10.86
C LYS A 90 22.00 -44.82 -11.45
N ARG A 91 22.05 -44.96 -12.77
CA ARG A 91 22.07 -46.25 -13.47
C ARG A 91 23.02 -46.10 -14.64
#